data_AF-A0A3B8X021-F1
#
_entry.id   AF-A0A3B8X021-F1
#
_cell.length_a   1.000
_cell.length_b   1.000
_cell.length_c   1.000
_cell.angle_alpha   90.00
_cell.angle_beta   90.00
_cell.angle_gamma   90.00
#
_symmetry.space_group_name_H-M   'P 1'
#
loop_
_entity.id
_entity.type
_entity.pdbx_description
1 polymer ?
#
loop_
_entity_poly.entity_id
_entity_poly.type
_entity_poly.pdbx_seq_one_letter_code
_entity_poly.pdbx_strand_id
1 'polypeptide(L)'
;MKKSLVYLAAALFTVACASPEKMAKMAENVKTDCAPAVLEVVGGTIDATVTVTYPKDYFNPNVILEVTPVIVYEGGEAAMKPFKYQGEKVKDNYRVIAKDGQKV
;
A
#
# COMPACT_ATOMS: atom_id res chain seq x y z
N MET A 1 10.19 46.37 38.01
CA MET A 1 10.19 44.91 38.25
C MET A 1 8.77 44.39 38.09
N LYS A 2 8.53 43.51 37.12
CA LYS A 2 7.50 42.45 37.06
C LYS A 2 7.59 41.84 35.67
N LYS A 3 8.25 40.68 35.58
CA LYS A 3 8.48 39.91 34.35
C LYS A 3 7.23 39.07 34.11
N SER A 4 6.46 39.33 33.06
CA SER A 4 5.40 38.41 32.60
C SER A 4 5.99 37.54 31.49
N LEU A 5 6.49 36.37 31.88
CA LEU A 5 6.90 35.30 30.97
C LEU A 5 5.60 34.65 30.44
N VAL A 6 5.21 35.00 29.21
CA VAL A 6 4.14 34.29 28.51
C VAL A 6 4.75 33.01 27.96
N TYR A 7 4.34 31.86 28.51
CA TYR A 7 4.71 30.54 28.03
C TYR A 7 4.08 30.33 26.65
N LEU A 8 4.89 30.45 25.60
CA LEU A 8 4.54 30.04 24.26
C LEU A 8 4.56 28.51 24.22
N ALA A 9 3.39 27.88 24.38
CA ALA A 9 3.21 26.46 24.11
C ALA A 9 3.36 26.23 22.61
N ALA A 10 4.59 25.93 22.17
CA ALA A 10 4.86 25.47 20.83
C ALA A 10 4.28 24.05 20.68
N ALA A 11 3.05 23.95 20.16
CA ALA A 11 2.53 22.69 19.66
C ALA A 11 3.35 22.28 18.43
N LEU A 12 4.33 21.40 18.64
CA LEU A 12 5.04 20.71 17.58
C LEU A 12 4.05 19.75 16.90
N PHE A 13 3.33 20.22 15.90
CA PHE A 13 2.70 19.34 14.93
C PHE A 13 3.81 18.76 14.05
N THR A 14 4.36 17.61 14.45
CA THR A 14 5.21 16.81 13.57
C THR A 14 4.34 16.25 12.45
N VAL A 15 4.29 16.96 11.33
CA VAL A 15 3.61 16.49 10.12
C VAL A 15 4.29 15.19 9.68
N ALA A 16 3.57 14.09 9.81
CA ALA A 16 4.07 12.73 9.63
C ALA A 16 4.40 12.41 8.17
N CYS A 17 5.57 12.85 7.69
CA CYS A 17 6.11 12.45 6.39
C CYS A 17 6.71 11.02 6.40
N ALA A 18 6.77 10.35 7.56
CA ALA A 18 7.37 9.02 7.73
C ALA A 18 6.44 7.85 7.33
N SER A 19 5.19 8.11 6.94
CA SER A 19 4.19 7.05 6.70
C SER A 19 4.48 6.22 5.45
N PRO A 20 4.70 6.80 4.25
CA PRO A 20 5.05 6.03 3.06
C PRO A 20 6.45 5.40 3.17
N GLU A 21 7.39 6.07 3.84
CA GLU A 21 8.76 5.56 4.03
C GLU A 21 8.77 4.24 4.83
N LYS A 22 7.95 4.14 5.87
CA LYS A 22 7.77 2.88 6.63
C LYS A 22 7.19 1.77 5.77
N MET A 23 6.19 2.08 4.94
CA MET A 23 5.60 1.11 4.01
C MET A 23 6.61 0.62 2.97
N ALA A 24 7.42 1.52 2.42
CA ALA A 24 8.48 1.17 1.48
C ALA A 24 9.53 0.25 2.14
N LYS A 25 9.96 0.55 3.37
CA LYS A 25 10.89 -0.30 4.13
C LYS A 25 10.35 -1.70 4.44
N MET A 26 9.03 -1.86 4.50
CA MET A 26 8.38 -3.16 4.76
C MET A 26 7.84 -3.81 3.48
N ALA A 27 8.12 -3.26 2.29
CA ALA A 27 7.55 -3.76 1.04
C ALA A 27 7.93 -5.23 0.77
N GLU A 28 9.12 -5.65 1.17
CA GLU A 28 9.58 -7.05 1.07
C GLU A 28 8.76 -8.04 1.90
N ASN A 29 8.02 -7.56 2.91
CA ASN A 29 7.15 -8.40 3.74
C ASN A 29 5.75 -8.59 3.14
N VAL A 30 5.43 -7.90 2.04
CA VAL A 30 4.20 -8.11 1.27
C VAL A 30 4.33 -9.41 0.50
N LYS A 31 3.40 -10.34 0.69
CA LYS A 31 3.41 -11.62 -0.03
C LYS A 31 2.48 -11.55 -1.22
N THR A 32 2.95 -12.02 -2.36
CA THR A 32 2.17 -12.16 -3.58
C THR A 32 2.05 -13.64 -3.94
N ASP A 33 0.87 -14.02 -4.42
CA ASP A 33 0.57 -15.36 -4.90
C ASP A 33 -0.20 -15.25 -6.23
N CYS A 34 -0.05 -16.25 -7.10
CA CYS A 34 -0.72 -16.28 -8.39
C CYS A 34 -1.28 -17.68 -8.67
N ALA A 35 -2.55 -17.76 -9.04
CA ALA A 35 -3.22 -18.99 -9.42
C ALA A 35 -3.82 -18.84 -10.84
N PRO A 36 -3.44 -19.69 -11.81
CA PRO A 36 -2.44 -20.76 -11.72
C PRO A 36 -1.01 -20.23 -11.59
N ALA A 37 -0.12 -21.05 -11.00
CA ALA A 37 1.29 -20.67 -10.81
C ALA A 37 2.07 -20.58 -12.13
N VAL A 38 1.65 -21.36 -13.14
CA VAL A 38 2.16 -21.28 -14.51
C VAL A 38 1.08 -20.66 -15.36
N LEU A 39 1.43 -19.55 -16.02
CA LEU A 39 0.52 -18.80 -16.88
C LEU A 39 0.62 -19.32 -18.31
N GLU A 40 -0.54 -19.56 -18.93
CA GLU A 40 -0.66 -19.93 -20.33
C GLU A 40 -1.58 -18.94 -21.04
N VAL A 41 -1.23 -18.60 -22.28
CA VAL A 41 -2.07 -17.74 -23.12
C VAL A 41 -3.07 -18.62 -23.86
N VAL A 42 -4.35 -18.48 -23.53
CA VAL A 42 -5.44 -19.18 -24.22
C VAL A 42 -6.28 -18.15 -24.97
N GLY A 43 -6.28 -18.23 -26.31
CA GLY A 43 -7.04 -17.29 -27.15
C GLY A 43 -6.60 -15.82 -26.99
N GLY A 44 -5.32 -15.57 -26.72
CA GLY A 44 -4.79 -14.21 -26.48
C GLY A 44 -5.10 -13.64 -25.10
N THR A 45 -5.66 -14.44 -24.19
CA THR A 45 -5.99 -14.05 -22.81
C THR A 45 -5.18 -14.89 -21.83
N ILE A 46 -4.76 -14.27 -20.73
CA ILE A 46 -4.21 -14.95 -19.56
C ILE A 46 -5.26 -14.84 -18.46
N ASP A 47 -5.74 -15.98 -17.98
CA ASP A 47 -6.62 -16.04 -16.80
C ASP A 47 -5.78 -16.36 -15.58
N ALA A 48 -5.66 -15.39 -14.68
CA ALA A 48 -4.84 -15.48 -13.49
C ALA A 48 -5.46 -14.68 -12.35
N THR A 49 -5.47 -15.30 -11.17
CA THR A 49 -5.84 -14.65 -9.92
C THR A 49 -4.57 -14.29 -9.16
N VAL A 50 -4.29 -12.99 -9.07
CA VAL A 50 -3.20 -12.46 -8.24
C VAL A 50 -3.76 -12.13 -6.86
N THR A 51 -3.15 -12.69 -5.82
CA THR A 51 -3.48 -12.38 -4.44
C THR A 51 -2.34 -11.63 -3.78
N VAL A 52 -2.65 -10.56 -3.05
CA VAL A 52 -1.68 -9.80 -2.27
C VAL A 52 -2.00 -9.91 -0.78
N THR A 53 -1.01 -10.23 0.04
CA THR A 53 -1.17 -10.28 1.50
C THR A 53 -0.31 -9.21 2.14
N TYR A 54 -0.99 -8.22 2.72
CA TYR A 54 -0.36 -7.18 3.51
C TYR A 54 -0.21 -7.65 4.96
N PRO A 55 1.01 -7.60 5.55
CA PRO A 55 1.20 -7.99 6.93
C PRO A 55 0.60 -6.95 7.88
N LYS A 56 0.44 -7.34 9.15
CA LYS A 56 0.05 -6.43 10.23
C LYS A 56 0.99 -5.21 10.28
N ASP A 57 0.43 -4.06 10.59
CA ASP A 57 1.10 -2.76 10.69
C ASP A 57 1.73 -2.23 9.38
N TYR A 58 1.57 -2.94 8.25
CA TYR A 58 2.04 -2.46 6.96
C TYR A 58 1.26 -1.24 6.48
N PHE A 59 -0.06 -1.38 6.35
CA PHE A 59 -0.87 -0.38 5.66
C PHE A 59 -1.19 0.78 6.60
N ASN A 60 -0.77 2.00 6.24
CA ASN A 60 -1.06 3.17 7.05
C ASN A 60 -2.55 3.56 6.92
N PRO A 61 -3.27 3.83 8.02
CA PRO A 61 -4.69 4.16 7.94
C PRO A 61 -5.03 5.43 7.12
N ASN A 62 -4.08 6.33 6.88
CA ASN A 62 -4.32 7.62 6.23
C ASN A 62 -3.79 7.70 4.78
N VAL A 63 -3.44 6.57 4.16
CA VAL A 63 -2.86 6.58 2.80
C VAL A 63 -3.72 5.86 1.79
N ILE A 64 -3.49 6.20 0.52
CA ILE A 64 -3.99 5.47 -0.64
C ILE A 64 -2.77 4.83 -1.30
N LEU A 65 -2.87 3.55 -1.66
CA LEU A 65 -1.84 2.80 -2.36
C LEU A 65 -2.37 2.40 -3.73
N GLU A 66 -1.64 2.78 -4.77
CA GLU A 66 -1.86 2.31 -6.13
C GLU A 66 -0.85 1.19 -6.44
N VAL A 67 -1.36 0.02 -6.84
CA VAL A 67 -0.56 -1.18 -7.09
C VAL A 67 -0.73 -1.56 -8.55
N THR A 68 0.35 -1.48 -9.32
CA THR A 68 0.39 -1.90 -10.72
C THR A 68 1.08 -3.26 -10.80
N PRO A 69 0.35 -4.36 -11.05
CA PRO A 69 0.96 -5.66 -11.28
C PRO A 69 1.77 -5.62 -12.57
N VAL A 70 2.92 -6.30 -12.57
CA VAL A 70 3.76 -6.45 -13.75
C VAL A 70 4.00 -7.94 -13.97
N ILE A 71 3.68 -8.43 -15.16
CA ILE A 71 4.00 -9.79 -15.59
C ILE A 71 5.38 -9.73 -16.24
N VAL A 72 6.32 -10.52 -15.73
CA VAL A 72 7.68 -10.66 -16.26
C VAL A 72 7.81 -11.99 -16.97
N TYR A 73 8.30 -11.99 -18.20
CA TYR A 73 8.51 -13.18 -19.03
C TYR A 73 9.75 -12.98 -19.92
N GLU A 74 10.22 -14.03 -20.60
CA GLU A 74 11.47 -13.96 -21.40
C GLU A 74 11.48 -12.85 -22.45
N GLY A 75 10.31 -12.50 -22.98
CA GLY A 75 10.12 -11.45 -23.99
C GLY A 75 9.96 -10.02 -23.42
N GLY A 76 10.03 -9.84 -22.09
CA GLY A 76 9.96 -8.53 -21.44
C GLY A 76 8.95 -8.46 -20.30
N GLU A 77 8.39 -7.27 -20.10
CA GLU A 77 7.45 -6.97 -19.01
C GLU A 77 6.16 -6.37 -19.55
N ALA A 78 5.03 -6.77 -18.97
CA ALA A 78 3.72 -6.21 -19.28
C ALA A 78 3.03 -5.70 -18.00
N ALA A 79 2.79 -4.40 -17.93
CA ALA A 79 2.04 -3.78 -16.84
C ALA A 79 0.54 -4.03 -17.00
N MET A 80 -0.10 -4.49 -15.92
CA MET A 80 -1.54 -4.70 -15.84
C MET A 80 -2.26 -3.43 -15.36
N LYS A 81 -3.59 -3.47 -15.34
CA LYS A 81 -4.39 -2.38 -14.78
C LYS A 81 -4.08 -2.22 -13.28
N PRO A 82 -3.89 -0.98 -12.80
CA PRO A 82 -3.60 -0.74 -11.40
C PRO A 82 -4.82 -0.99 -10.50
N PHE A 83 -4.56 -1.47 -9.30
CA PHE A 83 -5.51 -1.54 -8.19
C PHE A 83 -5.30 -0.37 -7.24
N LYS A 84 -6.39 0.14 -6.68
CA LYS A 84 -6.33 1.18 -5.63
C LYS A 84 -6.86 0.62 -4.32
N TYR A 85 -6.07 0.81 -3.29
CA TYR A 85 -6.35 0.44 -1.92
C TYR A 85 -6.28 1.67 -1.03
N GLN A 86 -7.04 1.69 0.06
CA GLN A 86 -6.99 2.79 1.01
C GLN A 86 -6.92 2.30 2.45
N GLY A 87 -6.34 3.13 3.31
CA GLY A 87 -6.33 2.91 4.74
C GLY A 87 -7.68 3.26 5.38
N GLU A 88 -7.90 2.74 6.58
CA GLU A 88 -9.19 2.83 7.30
C GLU A 88 -9.67 4.26 7.61
N LYS A 89 -8.77 5.25 7.64
CA LYS A 89 -9.09 6.66 7.92
C LYS A 89 -9.23 7.52 6.66
N VAL A 90 -8.97 6.95 5.48
CA VAL A 90 -9.23 7.62 4.20
C VAL A 90 -10.73 7.57 3.91
N LYS A 91 -11.28 8.70 3.42
CA LYS A 91 -12.73 8.86 3.18
C LYS A 91 -13.15 8.64 1.72
N ASP A 92 -12.23 8.19 0.87
CA ASP A 92 -12.54 7.76 -0.49
C ASP A 92 -13.27 6.39 -0.48
N ASN A 93 -13.56 5.87 -1.68
CA ASN A 93 -14.34 4.65 -1.87
C ASN A 93 -13.53 3.52 -2.55
N TYR A 94 -12.25 3.41 -2.21
CA TYR A 94 -11.39 2.29 -2.62
C TYR A 94 -11.48 1.14 -1.62
N ARG A 95 -10.96 -0.03 -2.00
CA ARG A 95 -10.93 -1.20 -1.11
C ARG A 95 -10.07 -0.91 0.12
N VAL A 96 -10.67 -1.02 1.30
CA VAL A 96 -9.98 -0.76 2.57
C VAL A 96 -9.05 -1.93 2.92
N ILE A 97 -7.83 -1.60 3.33
CA ILE A 97 -6.85 -2.52 3.91
C ILE A 97 -6.71 -2.21 5.39
N ALA A 98 -7.09 -3.16 6.23
CA ALA A 98 -7.00 -3.02 7.67
C ALA A 98 -5.55 -2.95 8.13
N LYS A 99 -5.29 -2.16 9.17
CA LYS A 99 -3.96 -2.07 9.79
C LYS A 99 -3.52 -3.41 10.38
N ASP A 100 -4.46 -4.27 10.76
CA ASP A 100 -4.18 -5.59 11.32
C ASP A 100 -3.65 -6.62 10.30
N GLY A 101 -3.55 -6.24 9.02
CA GLY A 101 -3.11 -7.09 7.93
C GLY A 101 -4.31 -7.69 7.19
N GLN A 102 -4.16 -7.90 5.89
CA GLN A 102 -5.26 -8.33 5.04
C GLN A 102 -4.75 -9.03 3.78
N LYS A 103 -5.41 -10.13 3.43
CA LYS A 103 -5.29 -10.79 2.13
C LYS A 103 -6.33 -10.21 1.17
N VAL A 104 -5.90 -9.75 0.00
CA VAL A 104 -6.77 -9.11 -0.99
C VAL A 104 -6.71 -9.72 -2.37
#